data_AF-A0A945TZT0-F1
#
_entry.id   AF-A0A945TZT0-F1
#
_cell.length_a   1.000
_cell.length_b   1.000
_cell.length_c   1.000
_cell.angle_alpha   90.00
_cell.angle_beta   90.00
_cell.angle_gamma   90.00
#
_symmetry.space_group_name_H-M   'P 1'
#
loop_
_entity.id
_entity.type
_entity.pdbx_description
1 polymer ?
#
loop_
_entity_poly.entity_id
_entity_poly.type
_entity_poly.pdbx_seq_one_letter_code
_entity_poly.pdbx_strand_id
1 'polypeptide(L)'
;MSRLSSTDASTEQDASPATDAARDEIVARFAAHLGDGLLESHVVPDVDIWLRVSRESWREAAEFAKNGLGFAYFSFLGGIDWMPSPFGREMDSQIDITLGNDEASKIDQTIEQGIAGGETRFQVFARVNDIVNGLGITLKVDLADDDLSVDSWVSVYPGANWHEREAWEMYGFSFNDHPGLRALYLPSDFEGHPLRKDYPLLARRMKPWPGIVDVEQMPGEGDDEDGASSD
;
A
#
# COMPACT_ATOMS: atom_id res chain seq x y z
N MET A 1 -10.37 48.72 -18.69
CA MET A 1 -10.13 47.51 -17.89
C MET A 1 -10.20 46.30 -18.81
N SER A 2 -9.07 45.78 -19.26
CA SER A 2 -8.89 44.37 -19.58
C SER A 2 -7.40 44.14 -19.73
N ARG A 3 -6.81 43.42 -18.77
CA ARG A 3 -5.39 43.08 -18.75
C ARG A 3 -5.19 41.95 -19.76
N LEU A 4 -4.56 42.24 -20.89
CA LEU A 4 -3.98 41.21 -21.74
C LEU A 4 -2.70 40.72 -21.06
N SER A 5 -2.72 39.45 -20.71
CA SER A 5 -1.65 38.71 -20.03
C SER A 5 -0.37 38.80 -20.86
N SER A 6 0.62 39.49 -20.32
CA SER A 6 2.01 39.36 -20.75
C SER A 6 2.49 37.97 -20.36
N THR A 7 2.78 37.13 -21.34
CA THR A 7 3.49 35.86 -21.13
C THR A 7 4.92 36.20 -20.71
N ASP A 8 5.12 36.38 -19.42
CA ASP A 8 6.46 36.42 -18.84
C ASP A 8 6.93 34.98 -18.62
N ALA A 9 8.11 34.68 -19.14
CA ALA A 9 8.72 33.37 -19.15
C ALA A 9 8.84 32.83 -17.74
N SER A 10 8.17 31.72 -17.45
CA SER A 10 8.51 30.89 -16.28
C SER A 10 9.81 30.18 -16.63
N THR A 11 10.92 30.74 -16.17
CA THR A 11 12.21 30.06 -16.17
C THR A 11 12.02 28.77 -15.38
N GLU A 12 12.21 27.62 -16.02
CA GLU A 12 12.47 26.37 -15.31
C GLU A 12 13.65 26.65 -14.39
N GLN A 13 13.38 26.85 -13.11
CA GLN A 13 14.41 26.86 -12.10
C GLN A 13 14.94 25.44 -12.06
N ASP A 14 16.13 25.29 -12.65
CA ASP A 14 17.05 24.19 -12.46
C ASP A 14 17.33 24.08 -10.95
N ALA A 15 16.43 23.39 -10.25
CA ALA A 15 16.51 23.18 -8.82
C ALA A 15 17.66 22.22 -8.61
N SER A 16 18.82 22.76 -8.21
CA SER A 16 19.91 21.96 -7.65
C SER A 16 19.30 21.02 -6.61
N PRO A 17 19.64 19.72 -6.61
CA PRO A 17 19.02 18.78 -5.68
C PRO A 17 19.22 19.31 -4.27
N ALA A 18 18.11 19.52 -3.56
CA ALA A 18 18.16 19.86 -2.15
C ALA A 18 19.00 18.77 -1.47
N THR A 19 20.04 19.16 -0.74
CA THR A 19 20.93 18.23 -0.05
C THR A 19 20.52 18.18 1.42
N ASP A 20 20.37 16.97 1.95
CA ASP A 20 19.90 16.75 3.32
C ASP A 20 20.97 15.96 4.07
N ALA A 21 21.93 16.69 4.61
CA ALA A 21 23.11 16.09 5.26
C ALA A 21 22.75 15.14 6.41
N ALA A 22 21.64 15.39 7.13
CA ALA A 22 21.22 14.53 8.22
C ALA A 22 20.67 13.19 7.70
N ARG A 23 19.83 13.22 6.66
CA ARG A 23 19.31 12.00 6.03
C ARG A 23 20.41 11.24 5.29
N ASP A 24 21.29 11.94 4.59
CA ASP A 24 22.43 11.34 3.90
C ASP A 24 23.40 10.65 4.88
N GLU A 25 23.64 11.24 6.06
CA GLU A 25 24.43 10.61 7.12
C GLU A 25 23.79 9.31 7.62
N ILE A 26 22.46 9.27 7.79
CA ILE A 26 21.75 8.06 8.19
C ILE A 26 21.97 6.95 7.15
N VAL A 27 21.78 7.26 5.87
CA VAL A 27 22.02 6.29 4.77
C VAL A 27 23.46 5.79 4.80
N ALA A 28 24.44 6.69 4.94
CA ALA A 28 25.86 6.32 5.02
C ALA A 28 26.16 5.40 6.21
N ARG A 29 25.53 5.63 7.36
CA ARG A 29 25.67 4.77 8.54
C ARG A 29 25.05 3.39 8.35
N PHE A 30 23.90 3.30 7.68
CA PHE A 30 23.32 2.01 7.29
C PHE A 30 24.21 1.26 6.31
N ALA A 31 24.72 1.94 5.27
CA ALA A 31 25.63 1.35 4.29
C ALA A 31 26.90 0.82 4.96
N ALA A 32 27.47 1.58 5.91
CA ALA A 32 28.66 1.16 6.66
C ALA A 32 28.40 -0.02 7.60
N HIS A 33 27.18 -0.16 8.13
CA HIS A 33 26.83 -1.23 9.05
C HIS A 33 26.43 -2.53 8.35
N LEU A 34 25.54 -2.44 7.35
CA LEU A 34 24.98 -3.59 6.65
C LEU A 34 25.87 -4.06 5.47
N GLY A 35 26.73 -3.18 4.95
CA GLY A 35 27.55 -3.48 3.77
C GLY A 35 26.67 -3.86 2.58
N ASP A 36 26.91 -5.04 2.01
CA ASP A 36 26.16 -5.60 0.89
C ASP A 36 24.69 -5.93 1.24
N GLY A 37 24.31 -5.88 2.52
CA GLY A 37 22.94 -6.04 2.98
C GLY A 37 22.05 -4.83 2.68
N LEU A 38 22.60 -3.66 2.38
CA LEU A 38 21.83 -2.51 1.88
C LEU A 38 21.80 -2.54 0.34
N LEU A 39 20.65 -2.88 -0.23
CA LEU A 39 20.49 -3.05 -1.67
C LEU A 39 20.24 -1.72 -2.38
N GLU A 40 19.41 -0.87 -1.79
CA GLU A 40 19.04 0.42 -2.38
C GLU A 40 18.68 1.44 -1.30
N SER A 41 18.96 2.71 -1.56
CA SER A 41 18.56 3.82 -0.71
C SER A 41 17.97 4.94 -1.54
N HIS A 42 16.88 5.53 -1.07
CA HIS A 42 16.26 6.70 -1.66
C HIS A 42 15.99 7.75 -0.59
N VAL A 43 16.50 8.95 -0.82
CA VAL A 43 16.29 10.11 0.06
C VAL A 43 15.47 11.13 -0.69
N VAL A 44 14.36 11.54 -0.09
CA VAL A 44 13.66 12.75 -0.51
C VAL A 44 13.97 13.81 0.55
N PRO A 45 14.74 14.86 0.20
CA PRO A 45 15.15 15.91 1.13
C PRO A 45 13.97 16.51 1.89
N ASP A 46 14.13 16.74 3.19
CA ASP A 46 13.09 17.24 4.10
C ASP A 46 11.83 16.37 4.25
N VAL A 47 11.71 15.27 3.50
CA VAL A 47 10.57 14.36 3.52
C VAL A 47 10.94 13.08 4.27
N ASP A 48 11.64 12.14 3.63
CA ASP A 48 11.83 10.80 4.19
C ASP A 48 13.02 10.03 3.58
N ILE A 49 13.30 8.88 4.19
CA ILE A 49 14.30 7.93 3.73
C ILE A 49 13.64 6.56 3.51
N TRP A 50 13.93 5.95 2.37
CA TRP A 50 13.60 4.56 2.08
C TRP A 50 14.87 3.75 1.89
N LEU A 51 14.95 2.62 2.58
CA LEU A 51 16.08 1.71 2.53
C LEU A 51 15.56 0.33 2.17
N ARG A 52 16.05 -0.24 1.08
CA ARG A 52 15.82 -1.63 0.71
C ARG A 52 16.99 -2.46 1.18
N VAL A 53 16.71 -3.47 2.00
CA VAL A 53 17.71 -4.35 2.58
C VAL A 53 17.49 -5.78 2.13
N SER A 54 18.56 -6.57 2.17
CA SER A 54 18.45 -8.01 1.95
C SER A 54 17.62 -8.66 3.06
N ARG A 55 17.09 -9.84 2.76
CA ARG A 55 16.27 -10.61 3.69
C ARG A 55 17.06 -11.03 4.93
N GLU A 56 18.34 -11.35 4.75
CA GLU A 56 19.26 -11.75 5.82
C GLU A 56 19.57 -10.58 6.76
N SER A 57 19.64 -9.37 6.23
CA SER A 57 19.91 -8.15 7.00
C SER A 57 18.66 -7.49 7.57
N TRP A 58 17.46 -8.03 7.36
CA TRP A 58 16.20 -7.42 7.77
C TRP A 58 16.10 -7.16 9.28
N ARG A 59 16.41 -8.17 10.11
CA ARG A 59 16.37 -8.03 11.57
C ARG A 59 17.50 -7.14 12.08
N GLU A 60 18.71 -7.34 11.54
CA GLU A 60 19.90 -6.56 11.87
C GLU A 60 19.67 -5.07 11.59
N ALA A 61 19.03 -4.73 10.46
CA ALA A 61 18.67 -3.36 10.13
C ALA A 61 17.74 -2.72 11.16
N ALA A 62 16.76 -3.47 11.66
CA ALA A 62 15.89 -3.00 12.75
C ALA A 62 16.65 -2.80 14.07
N GLU A 63 17.53 -3.73 14.42
CA GLU A 63 18.37 -3.64 15.62
C GLU A 63 19.29 -2.42 15.54
N PHE A 64 19.91 -2.19 14.39
CA PHE A 64 20.76 -1.02 14.15
C PHE A 64 19.98 0.28 14.17
N ALA A 65 18.80 0.32 13.54
CA ALA A 65 17.91 1.48 13.59
C ALA A 65 17.60 1.86 15.04
N LYS A 66 17.21 0.88 15.87
CA LYS A 66 16.82 1.13 17.26
C LYS A 66 18.02 1.49 18.14
N ASN A 67 19.03 0.62 18.15
CA ASN A 67 20.10 0.63 19.15
C ASN A 67 21.31 1.45 18.69
N GLY A 68 21.57 1.51 17.38
CA GLY A 68 22.70 2.24 16.80
C GLY A 68 22.38 3.68 16.41
N LEU A 69 21.13 3.95 16.01
CA LEU A 69 20.69 5.25 15.49
C LEU A 69 19.62 5.95 16.33
N GLY A 70 18.96 5.24 17.25
CA GLY A 70 17.98 5.85 18.16
C GLY A 70 16.55 5.93 17.62
N PHE A 71 16.22 5.22 16.55
CA PHE A 71 14.85 5.11 16.01
C PHE A 71 13.97 4.24 16.92
N ALA A 72 13.68 4.74 18.12
CA ALA A 72 13.00 3.97 19.16
C ALA A 72 11.50 3.76 18.90
N TYR A 73 10.87 4.59 18.06
CA TYR A 73 9.43 4.57 17.85
C TYR A 73 9.05 3.75 16.61
N PHE A 74 8.48 2.57 16.83
CA PHE A 74 7.87 1.77 15.78
C PHE A 74 6.50 2.35 15.38
N SER A 75 6.28 2.59 14.09
CA SER A 75 5.00 3.07 13.57
C SER A 75 4.12 1.94 13.06
N PHE A 76 4.55 1.27 12.00
CA PHE A 76 3.78 0.20 11.37
C PHE A 76 4.70 -0.73 10.60
N LEU A 77 4.18 -1.93 10.31
CA LEU A 77 4.72 -2.89 9.36
C LEU A 77 3.57 -3.33 8.46
N GLY A 78 3.84 -3.51 7.17
CA GLY A 78 2.86 -3.90 6.18
C GLY A 78 3.48 -4.68 5.03
N GLY A 79 2.61 -5.06 4.10
CA GLY A 79 2.97 -5.78 2.88
C GLY A 79 2.60 -5.02 1.62
N ILE A 80 3.34 -5.27 0.56
CA ILE A 80 3.04 -4.82 -0.80
C ILE A 80 3.00 -6.06 -1.69
N ASP A 81 1.96 -6.11 -2.52
CA ASP A 81 1.86 -7.03 -3.64
C ASP A 81 1.90 -6.17 -4.91
N TRP A 82 3.04 -6.23 -5.60
CA TRP A 82 3.33 -5.45 -6.80
C TRP A 82 2.62 -5.99 -8.05
N MET A 83 1.96 -7.14 -7.97
CA MET A 83 1.24 -7.71 -9.10
C MET A 83 0.11 -6.76 -9.55
N PRO A 84 0.04 -6.39 -10.84
CA PRO A 84 -1.14 -5.72 -11.37
C PRO A 84 -2.39 -6.58 -11.16
N SER A 85 -3.51 -5.95 -10.82
CA SER A 85 -4.77 -6.68 -10.58
C SER A 85 -5.15 -7.50 -11.83
N PRO A 86 -5.26 -8.84 -11.75
CA PRO A 86 -5.64 -9.67 -12.89
C PRO A 86 -7.12 -9.48 -13.27
N PHE A 87 -7.91 -8.88 -12.38
CA PHE A 87 -9.32 -8.55 -12.61
C PHE A 87 -9.52 -7.21 -13.33
N GLY A 88 -8.43 -6.57 -13.80
CA GLY A 88 -8.46 -5.31 -14.54
C GLY A 88 -8.90 -4.12 -13.69
N ARG A 89 -9.25 -3.03 -14.39
CA ARG A 89 -9.77 -1.75 -13.86
C ARG A 89 -11.28 -1.63 -14.07
N GLU A 90 -11.99 -2.75 -14.25
CA GLU A 90 -13.44 -2.77 -14.52
C GLU A 90 -14.28 -2.09 -13.41
N MET A 91 -13.67 -1.86 -12.26
CA MET A 91 -14.26 -1.21 -11.09
C MET A 91 -13.59 0.13 -10.72
N ASP A 92 -12.76 0.71 -11.62
CA ASP A 92 -12.29 2.10 -11.49
C ASP A 92 -13.51 3.04 -11.53
N SER A 93 -13.39 4.23 -10.93
CA SER A 93 -14.50 5.17 -10.78
C SER A 93 -15.16 5.49 -12.13
N GLN A 94 -16.47 5.77 -12.12
CA GLN A 94 -17.21 6.18 -13.34
C GLN A 94 -16.52 7.34 -14.11
N ILE A 95 -15.77 8.18 -13.37
CA ILE A 95 -14.96 9.28 -13.88
C ILE A 95 -13.84 8.78 -14.82
N ASP A 96 -13.22 7.65 -14.50
CA ASP A 96 -12.12 7.04 -15.28
C ASP A 96 -12.63 6.46 -16.61
N ILE A 97 -13.90 6.02 -16.63
CA ILE A 97 -14.58 5.48 -17.81
C ILE A 97 -14.97 6.61 -18.78
N THR A 98 -15.41 7.77 -18.27
CA THR A 98 -15.84 8.91 -19.10
C THR A 98 -14.72 9.61 -19.88
N LEU A 99 -13.45 9.35 -19.58
CA LEU A 99 -12.31 9.97 -20.25
C LEU A 99 -11.90 9.26 -21.57
N GLY A 100 -12.67 8.27 -22.04
CA GLY A 100 -12.57 7.77 -23.42
C GLY A 100 -11.34 6.91 -23.73
N ASN A 101 -10.79 6.21 -22.74
CA ASN A 101 -9.66 5.29 -22.93
C ASN A 101 -10.14 3.86 -23.25
N ASP A 102 -10.83 3.64 -24.37
CA ASP A 102 -11.25 2.28 -24.79
C ASP A 102 -10.05 1.33 -25.06
N GLU A 103 -8.84 1.86 -25.28
CA GLU A 103 -7.58 1.09 -25.36
C GLU A 103 -7.01 0.66 -23.98
N ALA A 104 -7.52 1.20 -22.86
CA ALA A 104 -7.08 0.84 -21.50
C ALA A 104 -7.62 -0.51 -21.00
N SER A 105 -8.30 -1.25 -21.88
CA SER A 105 -8.79 -2.62 -21.66
C SER A 105 -7.70 -3.69 -21.84
N LYS A 106 -6.52 -3.34 -22.37
CA LYS A 106 -5.35 -4.22 -22.35
C LYS A 106 -4.73 -4.13 -20.95
N ILE A 107 -4.94 -5.16 -20.15
CA ILE A 107 -4.30 -5.30 -18.83
C ILE A 107 -2.79 -5.34 -19.08
N ASP A 108 -2.10 -4.23 -18.84
CA ASP A 108 -0.65 -4.25 -18.72
C ASP A 108 -0.32 -5.00 -17.43
N GLN A 109 0.19 -6.23 -17.60
CA GLN A 109 0.60 -7.10 -16.50
C GLN A 109 2.05 -6.86 -16.09
N THR A 110 2.70 -5.83 -16.66
CA THR A 110 4.04 -5.45 -16.26
C THR A 110 4.03 -4.94 -14.83
N ILE A 111 4.86 -5.55 -13.98
CA ILE A 111 5.07 -5.09 -12.61
C ILE A 111 5.90 -3.81 -12.67
N GLU A 112 5.29 -2.68 -12.31
CA GLU A 112 5.99 -1.41 -12.11
C GLU A 112 6.21 -1.18 -10.62
N GLN A 113 7.48 -1.11 -10.23
CA GLN A 113 7.85 -0.94 -8.83
C GLN A 113 8.08 0.53 -8.49
N GLY A 114 7.72 0.90 -7.26
CA GLY A 114 7.86 2.26 -6.75
C GLY A 114 9.24 2.56 -6.15
N ILE A 115 9.28 3.58 -5.29
CA ILE A 115 10.50 4.03 -4.59
C ILE A 115 11.06 2.89 -3.73
N ALA A 116 12.36 2.59 -3.89
CA ALA A 116 13.01 1.45 -3.25
C ALA A 116 12.16 0.16 -3.45
N GLY A 117 11.67 0.00 -4.68
CA GLY A 117 10.96 -1.17 -5.16
C GLY A 117 11.88 -2.39 -5.17
N GLY A 118 11.30 -3.56 -5.06
CA GLY A 118 12.01 -4.82 -5.06
C GLY A 118 12.34 -5.40 -6.43
N GLU A 119 12.76 -6.66 -6.44
CA GLU A 119 12.83 -7.47 -7.67
C GLU A 119 11.70 -8.50 -7.77
N THR A 120 10.97 -8.70 -6.68
CA THR A 120 9.94 -9.75 -6.54
C THR A 120 8.54 -9.17 -6.44
N ARG A 121 7.53 -10.05 -6.50
CA ARG A 121 6.12 -9.66 -6.36
C ARG A 121 5.81 -9.09 -4.98
N PHE A 122 6.35 -9.71 -3.93
CA PHE A 122 6.01 -9.39 -2.56
C PHE A 122 7.12 -8.62 -1.86
N GLN A 123 6.75 -7.54 -1.18
CA GLN A 123 7.66 -6.75 -0.37
C GLN A 123 7.06 -6.51 1.01
N VAL A 124 7.85 -6.74 2.07
CA VAL A 124 7.50 -6.30 3.42
C VAL A 124 8.16 -4.95 3.65
N PHE A 125 7.45 -4.06 4.34
CA PHE A 125 8.00 -2.76 4.71
C PHE A 125 7.58 -2.38 6.12
N ALA A 126 8.46 -1.64 6.80
CA ALA A 126 8.23 -1.18 8.15
C ALA A 126 8.78 0.23 8.32
N ARG A 127 8.08 1.02 9.13
CA ARG A 127 8.46 2.40 9.44
C ARG A 127 8.81 2.55 10.90
N VAL A 128 9.97 3.16 11.16
CA VAL A 128 10.43 3.53 12.49
C VAL A 128 10.85 4.99 12.50
N ASN A 129 10.74 5.66 13.65
CA ASN A 129 11.00 7.08 13.79
C ASN A 129 11.87 7.36 15.01
N ASP A 130 12.71 8.36 14.86
CA ASP A 130 13.37 9.06 15.94
C ASP A 130 12.54 10.28 16.32
N ILE A 131 11.90 10.19 17.48
CA ILE A 131 11.04 11.25 18.02
C ILE A 131 11.83 12.46 18.56
N VAL A 132 13.13 12.31 18.80
CA VAL A 132 13.98 13.38 19.33
C VAL A 132 14.37 14.33 18.21
N ASN A 133 14.83 13.77 17.08
CA ASN A 133 15.25 14.55 15.92
C ASN A 133 14.14 14.75 14.87
N GLY A 134 12.99 14.09 15.03
CA GLY A 134 11.86 14.20 14.11
C GLY A 134 12.12 13.53 12.76
N LEU A 135 12.96 12.49 12.73
CA LEU A 135 13.35 11.78 11.53
C LEU A 135 12.63 10.43 11.45
N GLY A 136 12.25 10.03 10.24
CA GLY A 136 11.63 8.73 9.94
C GLY A 136 12.48 7.96 8.94
N ILE A 137 12.44 6.63 9.05
CA ILE A 137 12.97 5.74 8.03
C ILE A 137 11.93 4.67 7.69
N THR A 138 11.87 4.33 6.40
CA THR A 138 11.07 3.22 5.90
C THR A 138 12.02 2.14 5.38
N LEU A 139 12.06 1.01 6.08
CA LEU A 139 12.83 -0.16 5.70
C LEU A 139 11.94 -1.09 4.87
N LYS A 140 12.52 -1.66 3.81
CA LYS A 140 11.85 -2.56 2.87
C LYS A 140 12.68 -3.80 2.63
N VAL A 141 12.03 -4.93 2.44
CA VAL A 141 12.65 -6.22 2.13
C VAL A 141 11.80 -6.98 1.14
N ASP A 142 12.48 -7.55 0.15
CA ASP A 142 11.86 -8.33 -0.92
C ASP A 142 11.71 -9.79 -0.47
N LEU A 143 10.54 -10.37 -0.75
CA LEU A 143 10.26 -11.79 -0.49
C LEU A 143 10.10 -12.52 -1.81
N ALA A 144 10.74 -13.68 -1.92
CA ALA A 144 10.62 -14.53 -3.10
C ALA A 144 9.24 -15.20 -3.14
N ASP A 145 8.70 -15.43 -4.34
CA ASP A 145 7.36 -15.99 -4.51
C ASP A 145 7.22 -17.42 -3.95
N ASP A 146 8.33 -18.17 -3.88
CA ASP A 146 8.40 -19.52 -3.33
C ASP A 146 8.66 -19.55 -1.82
N ASP A 147 9.17 -18.47 -1.23
CA ASP A 147 9.45 -18.34 0.19
C ASP A 147 9.14 -16.93 0.71
N LEU A 148 7.92 -16.80 1.24
CA LEU A 148 7.39 -15.58 1.85
C LEU A 148 7.73 -15.43 3.32
N SER A 149 8.82 -16.03 3.80
CA SER A 149 9.24 -15.90 5.19
C SER A 149 10.29 -14.81 5.40
N VAL A 150 10.27 -14.17 6.56
CA VAL A 150 11.25 -13.15 6.96
C VAL A 150 11.38 -13.14 8.47
N ASP A 151 12.45 -12.55 8.99
CA ASP A 151 12.66 -12.49 10.42
C ASP A 151 11.72 -11.52 11.16
N SER A 152 11.20 -11.96 12.30
CA SER A 152 10.34 -11.13 13.14
C SER A 152 11.11 -9.98 13.79
N TRP A 153 10.50 -8.80 13.76
CA TRP A 153 10.97 -7.63 14.48
C TRP A 153 10.46 -7.56 15.92
N VAL A 154 9.60 -8.48 16.38
CA VAL A 154 8.99 -8.42 17.73
C VAL A 154 10.02 -8.35 18.85
N SER A 155 11.16 -9.04 18.69
CA SER A 155 12.27 -9.00 19.65
C SER A 155 12.91 -7.60 19.77
N VAL A 156 12.86 -6.80 18.70
CA VAL A 156 13.41 -5.44 18.62
C VAL A 156 12.32 -4.42 18.98
N TYR A 157 11.16 -4.51 18.34
CA TYR A 157 10.00 -3.65 18.51
C TYR A 157 8.78 -4.49 18.90
N PRO A 158 8.41 -4.54 20.20
CA PRO A 158 7.25 -5.33 20.64
C PRO A 158 5.93 -4.96 19.95
N GLY A 159 5.80 -3.71 19.48
CA GLY A 159 4.63 -3.23 18.71
C GLY A 159 4.46 -3.88 17.33
N ALA A 160 5.51 -4.53 16.80
CA ALA A 160 5.45 -5.25 15.53
C ALA A 160 4.53 -6.49 15.60
N ASN A 161 4.24 -7.01 16.80
CA ASN A 161 3.50 -8.26 16.98
C ASN A 161 2.13 -8.28 16.29
N TRP A 162 1.40 -7.17 16.34
CA TRP A 162 0.08 -7.07 15.73
C TRP A 162 0.18 -6.93 14.20
N HIS A 163 1.14 -6.14 13.74
CA HIS A 163 1.36 -5.87 12.32
C HIS A 163 1.89 -7.11 11.58
N GLU A 164 2.78 -7.88 12.20
CA GLU A 164 3.27 -9.13 11.63
C GLU A 164 2.16 -10.19 11.55
N ARG A 165 1.26 -10.24 12.53
CA ARG A 165 0.07 -11.12 12.48
C ARG A 165 -0.91 -10.69 11.40
N GLU A 166 -1.13 -9.39 11.23
CA GLU A 166 -1.94 -8.85 10.14
C GLU A 166 -1.32 -9.16 8.78
N ALA A 167 -0.02 -8.94 8.60
CA ALA A 167 0.67 -9.23 7.35
C ALA A 167 0.67 -10.74 7.04
N TRP A 168 0.82 -11.59 8.05
CA TRP A 168 0.66 -13.05 7.90
C TRP A 168 -0.74 -13.44 7.45
N GLU A 169 -1.77 -12.87 8.06
CA GLU A 169 -3.16 -13.20 7.72
C GLU A 169 -3.57 -12.64 6.35
N MET A 170 -3.22 -11.39 6.07
CA MET A 170 -3.67 -10.65 4.89
C MET A 170 -2.87 -10.94 3.62
N TYR A 171 -1.56 -11.18 3.75
CA TYR A 171 -0.63 -11.43 2.64
C TYR A 171 -0.01 -12.83 2.69
N GLY A 172 -0.13 -13.59 3.78
CA GLY A 172 0.48 -14.91 3.90
C GLY A 172 1.98 -14.89 4.17
N PHE A 173 2.52 -13.79 4.67
CA PHE A 173 3.94 -13.68 5.03
C PHE A 173 4.24 -14.40 6.33
N SER A 174 5.31 -15.18 6.38
CA SER A 174 5.72 -15.89 7.59
C SER A 174 6.82 -15.12 8.33
N PHE A 175 6.72 -15.04 9.66
CA PHE A 175 7.70 -14.32 10.48
C PHE A 175 8.45 -15.30 11.39
N ASN A 176 9.75 -15.48 11.15
CA ASN A 176 10.62 -16.38 11.93
C ASN A 176 10.80 -15.82 13.35
N ASP A 177 10.80 -16.69 14.35
CA ASP A 177 10.90 -16.37 15.78
C ASP A 177 9.75 -15.49 16.33
N HIS A 178 8.64 -15.36 15.61
CA HIS A 178 7.48 -14.64 16.12
C HIS A 178 6.82 -15.45 17.27
N PRO A 179 6.57 -14.85 18.45
CA PRO A 179 6.13 -15.61 19.64
C PRO A 179 4.70 -16.16 19.57
N GLY A 180 3.90 -15.74 18.59
CA GLY A 180 2.50 -16.16 18.49
C GLY A 180 1.86 -15.74 17.17
N LEU A 181 2.31 -16.34 16.06
CA LEU A 181 1.78 -16.05 14.74
C LEU A 181 0.43 -16.76 14.56
N ARG A 182 -0.66 -15.99 14.60
CA ARG A 182 -2.03 -16.48 14.51
C ARG A 182 -2.94 -15.40 13.95
N ALA A 183 -4.06 -15.83 13.37
CA ALA A 183 -5.11 -14.97 12.81
C ALA A 183 -5.52 -13.87 13.80
N LEU A 184 -5.81 -12.68 13.26
CA LEU A 184 -6.16 -11.50 14.05
C LEU A 184 -7.59 -11.05 13.75
N TYR A 185 -7.98 -11.01 12.48
CA TYR A 185 -9.26 -10.44 12.03
C TYR A 185 -10.22 -11.46 11.43
N LEU A 186 -9.70 -12.41 10.64
CA LEU A 186 -10.51 -13.32 9.86
C LEU A 186 -11.03 -14.47 10.73
N PRO A 187 -12.19 -15.03 10.39
CA PRO A 187 -12.68 -16.25 11.00
C PRO A 187 -11.65 -17.39 10.87
N SER A 188 -11.64 -18.32 11.82
CA SER A 188 -10.70 -19.46 11.84
C SER A 188 -10.74 -20.32 10.57
N ASP A 189 -11.91 -20.36 9.92
CA ASP A 189 -12.18 -21.21 8.76
C ASP A 189 -12.04 -20.43 7.44
N PHE A 190 -11.50 -19.21 7.48
CA PHE A 190 -11.29 -18.41 6.29
C PHE A 190 -10.11 -18.95 5.48
N GLU A 191 -10.33 -19.17 4.18
CA GLU A 191 -9.31 -19.64 3.25
C GLU A 191 -8.83 -18.49 2.33
N GLY A 192 -7.53 -18.22 2.34
CA GLY A 192 -6.88 -17.26 1.46
C GLY A 192 -6.42 -15.97 2.15
N HIS A 193 -5.96 -15.02 1.32
CA HIS A 193 -5.24 -13.83 1.76
C HIS A 193 -5.83 -12.57 1.09
N PRO A 194 -6.76 -11.86 1.75
CA PRO A 194 -7.59 -10.84 1.11
C PRO A 194 -6.85 -9.65 0.46
N LEU A 195 -5.63 -9.32 0.93
CA LEU A 195 -4.87 -8.19 0.40
C LEU A 195 -3.94 -8.56 -0.76
N ARG A 196 -3.88 -9.85 -1.13
CA ARG A 196 -3.22 -10.26 -2.38
C ARG A 196 -4.07 -9.91 -3.58
N LYS A 197 -3.42 -9.51 -4.66
CA LYS A 197 -4.07 -9.03 -5.89
C LYS A 197 -4.75 -10.15 -6.67
N ASP A 198 -4.31 -11.39 -6.49
CA ASP A 198 -4.94 -12.60 -7.06
C ASP A 198 -6.16 -13.07 -6.26
N TYR A 199 -6.40 -12.55 -5.05
CA TYR A 199 -7.54 -12.96 -4.25
C TYR A 199 -8.85 -12.35 -4.80
N PRO A 200 -9.83 -13.19 -5.21
CA PRO A 200 -11.08 -12.68 -5.78
C PRO A 200 -11.97 -12.09 -4.68
N LEU A 201 -12.14 -10.76 -4.70
CA LEU A 201 -13.08 -10.08 -3.81
C LEU A 201 -14.53 -10.28 -4.28
N LEU A 202 -15.10 -11.46 -3.99
CA LEU A 202 -16.49 -11.80 -4.35
C LEU A 202 -17.51 -10.81 -3.79
N ALA A 203 -17.23 -10.17 -2.65
CA ALA A 203 -18.09 -9.13 -2.06
C ALA A 203 -18.27 -7.88 -2.96
N ARG A 204 -17.38 -7.66 -3.94
CA ARG A 204 -17.49 -6.56 -4.91
C ARG A 204 -18.23 -6.95 -6.19
N ARG A 205 -18.52 -8.24 -6.39
CA ARG A 205 -19.42 -8.70 -7.43
C ARG A 205 -20.83 -8.61 -6.89
N MET A 206 -21.52 -7.50 -7.18
CA MET A 206 -22.95 -7.39 -6.88
C MET A 206 -23.66 -8.58 -7.51
N LYS A 207 -24.18 -9.48 -6.67
CA LYS A 207 -25.19 -10.42 -7.15
C LYS A 207 -26.37 -9.55 -7.60
N PRO A 208 -26.84 -9.65 -8.85
CA PRO A 208 -28.02 -8.90 -9.26
C PRO A 208 -29.14 -9.22 -8.28
N TRP A 209 -29.77 -8.17 -7.75
CA TRP A 209 -30.83 -8.32 -6.77
C TRP A 209 -31.93 -9.21 -7.37
N PRO A 210 -32.24 -10.37 -6.77
CA PRO A 210 -33.12 -11.36 -7.39
C PRO A 210 -34.61 -11.00 -7.24
N GLY A 211 -34.94 -9.93 -6.54
CA GLY A 211 -36.31 -9.49 -6.32
C GLY A 211 -36.79 -8.55 -7.42
N ILE A 212 -38.04 -8.76 -7.87
CA ILE A 212 -38.84 -7.68 -8.41
C ILE A 212 -38.86 -6.59 -7.33
N VAL A 213 -38.47 -5.36 -7.69
CA VAL A 213 -38.71 -4.23 -6.79
C VAL A 213 -40.22 -4.08 -6.76
N ASP A 214 -40.85 -4.49 -5.66
CA ASP A 214 -42.25 -4.14 -5.38
C ASP A 214 -42.29 -2.62 -5.17
N VAL A 215 -42.40 -1.89 -6.28
CA VAL A 215 -42.76 -0.49 -6.26
C VAL A 215 -44.25 -0.48 -5.92
N GLU A 216 -44.58 -0.48 -4.63
CA GLU A 216 -45.91 -0.09 -4.22
C GLU A 216 -46.15 1.31 -4.81
N GLN A 217 -47.13 1.40 -5.72
CA GLN A 217 -47.58 2.70 -6.22
C GLN A 217 -47.95 3.55 -5.02
N MET A 218 -47.46 4.80 -4.99
CA MET A 218 -47.82 5.71 -3.91
C MET A 218 -49.35 5.74 -3.77
N PRO A 219 -49.91 5.50 -2.58
CA PRO A 219 -51.35 5.61 -2.39
C PRO A 219 -51.74 7.08 -2.62
N GLY A 220 -52.33 7.37 -3.77
CA GLY A 220 -52.68 8.74 -4.15
C GLY A 220 -53.14 8.97 -5.58
N GLU A 221 -52.81 8.11 -6.54
CA GLU A 221 -53.40 8.19 -7.89
C GLU A 221 -54.50 7.13 -8.01
N GLY A 222 -55.67 7.46 -7.46
CA GLY A 222 -56.90 6.76 -7.78
C GLY A 222 -57.33 7.11 -9.20
N ASP A 223 -57.62 6.07 -9.98
CA ASP A 223 -58.31 6.16 -11.27
C ASP A 223 -59.68 6.85 -11.10
N ASP A 224 -59.77 8.14 -11.42
CA ASP A 224 -61.04 8.83 -11.64
C ASP A 224 -61.35 8.87 -13.15
N GLU A 225 -61.49 7.71 -13.78
CA GLU A 225 -62.20 7.57 -15.07
C GLU A 225 -63.03 6.28 -15.05
N ASP A 226 -64.32 6.38 -14.69
CA ASP A 226 -65.43 5.90 -15.53
C ASP A 226 -66.76 5.86 -14.75
N GLY A 227 -67.71 6.66 -15.22
CA GLY A 227 -69.07 6.72 -14.70
C GLY A 227 -70.03 7.41 -15.65
N ALA A 228 -70.08 6.94 -16.91
CA ALA A 228 -71.11 7.32 -17.87
C ALA A 228 -72.51 7.07 -17.28
N SER A 229 -73.28 8.13 -17.05
CA SER A 229 -74.72 8.04 -16.82
C SER A 229 -75.47 8.30 -18.11
N SER A 230 -76.02 7.24 -18.69
CA SER A 230 -77.11 7.29 -19.66
C SER A 230 -78.44 7.58 -18.96
N ASP A 231 -79.11 8.67 -19.34
CA ASP A 231 -80.54 8.73 -19.69
C ASP A 231 -80.84 10.03 -20.45
#